data_AF-A0A7C7RZV7-F1
#
_entry.id   AF-A0A7C7RZV7-F1
#
_cell.length_a   1.000
_cell.length_b   1.000
_cell.length_c   1.000
_cell.angle_alpha   90.00
_cell.angle_beta   90.00
_cell.angle_gamma   90.00
#
_symmetry.space_group_name_H-M   'P 1'
#
loop_
_entity.id
_entity.type
_entity.pdbx_description
1 polymer ?
#
loop_
_entity_poly.entity_id
_entity_poly.type
_entity_poly.pdbx_seq_one_letter_code
_entity_poly.pdbx_strand_id
1 'polypeptide(L)'
;MENRVERISPRLLQSEPMQRCSLDACRAACCLHGVWVDLAEVRDIFAHAGLIRPHMPPAHQDPKGWFDERLEEDEHALTGQVRHTTVLPDADHYGGTSCVFLRADYKCALQVAAQEAGMHPWRFKPFYCILHPLDFDDQGHITLDETDLLVSEPGSCLRPAAKPVPLIEIFAEELRYLLGVKDYRRLISRLPR
;
A
#
# COMPACT_ATOMS: atom_id res chain seq x y z
N MET A 1 -5.52 3.80 25.79
CA MET A 1 -5.86 4.18 24.39
C MET A 1 -4.60 4.83 23.84
N GLU A 2 -3.74 4.00 23.25
CA GLU A 2 -2.43 4.41 22.69
C GLU A 2 -2.60 5.65 21.81
N ASN A 3 -1.77 6.68 22.00
CA ASN A 3 -1.78 7.86 21.14
C ASN A 3 -1.08 7.53 19.82
N ARG A 4 -1.82 7.05 18.81
CA ARG A 4 -1.23 6.62 17.52
C ARG A 4 -0.52 7.74 16.75
N VAL A 5 -0.71 9.01 17.14
CA VAL A 5 0.02 10.15 16.61
C VAL A 5 1.52 10.08 16.90
N GLU A 6 1.91 9.42 17.99
CA GLU A 6 3.33 9.19 18.33
C GLU A 6 4.00 8.17 17.39
N ARG A 7 3.22 7.43 16.60
CA ARG A 7 3.71 6.51 15.58
C ARG A 7 4.04 7.19 14.25
N ILE A 8 4.14 8.52 14.20
CA ILE A 8 4.42 9.28 12.99
C ILE A 8 5.77 9.97 13.12
N SER A 9 6.66 9.70 12.16
CA SER A 9 7.97 10.35 12.09
C SER A 9 7.81 11.87 11.93
N PRO A 10 8.63 12.70 12.60
CA PRO A 10 8.66 14.14 12.39
C PRO A 10 8.87 14.54 10.93
N ARG A 11 9.48 13.68 10.11
CA ARG A 11 9.63 13.91 8.66
C ARG A 11 8.28 14.14 7.99
N LEU A 12 7.24 13.37 8.32
CA LEU A 12 5.92 13.50 7.71
C LEU A 12 5.20 14.83 8.02
N LEU A 13 5.75 15.66 8.92
CA LEU A 13 5.27 17.01 9.19
C LEU A 13 5.95 18.07 8.30
N GLN A 14 6.89 17.67 7.46
CA GLN A 14 7.62 18.55 6.55
C GLN A 14 6.93 18.67 5.19
N SER A 15 7.44 19.56 4.35
CA SER A 15 7.04 19.71 2.95
C SER A 15 8.21 19.35 2.05
N GLU A 16 7.97 18.53 1.03
CA GLU A 16 9.00 18.06 0.09
C GLU A 16 8.56 18.29 -1.36
N PRO A 17 9.48 18.47 -2.33
CA PRO A 17 9.17 18.79 -3.73
C PRO A 17 8.66 17.58 -4.51
N MET A 18 7.61 16.94 -4.01
CA MET A 18 6.93 15.83 -4.65
C MET A 18 5.42 15.90 -4.51
N GLN A 19 4.74 15.11 -5.33
CA GLN A 19 3.28 15.03 -5.41
C GLN A 19 2.86 13.61 -5.79
N ARG A 20 1.58 13.30 -5.67
CA ARG A 20 1.05 12.00 -6.10
C ARG A 20 1.19 11.80 -7.59
N CYS A 21 1.43 10.54 -7.97
CA CYS A 21 1.22 10.10 -9.35
C CYS A 21 -0.26 10.22 -9.74
N SER A 22 -0.51 10.16 -11.06
CA SER A 22 -1.86 10.05 -11.58
C SER A 22 -2.22 8.59 -11.82
N LEU A 23 -3.39 8.15 -11.33
CA LEU A 23 -3.80 6.74 -11.38
C LEU A 23 -4.01 6.21 -12.80
N ASP A 24 -4.37 7.07 -13.77
CA ASP A 24 -4.47 6.74 -15.19
C ASP A 24 -3.11 6.46 -15.84
N ALA A 25 -2.02 6.96 -15.24
CA ALA A 25 -0.65 6.72 -15.67
C ALA A 25 0.10 5.74 -14.74
N CYS A 26 -0.61 5.05 -13.84
CA CYS A 26 -0.03 4.09 -12.91
C CYS A 26 0.68 2.97 -13.67
N ARG A 27 1.86 2.57 -13.18
CA ARG A 27 2.63 1.42 -13.67
C ARG A 27 2.94 0.41 -12.58
N ALA A 28 2.22 0.50 -11.47
CA ALA A 28 2.19 -0.47 -10.38
C ALA A 28 3.53 -0.82 -9.74
N ALA A 29 4.40 0.16 -9.47
CA ALA A 29 5.64 -0.05 -8.71
C ALA A 29 5.41 -0.84 -7.40
N CYS A 30 4.32 -0.55 -6.69
CA CYS A 30 3.92 -1.26 -5.47
C CYS A 30 3.65 -2.77 -5.65
N CYS A 31 3.51 -3.27 -6.88
CA CYS A 31 3.29 -4.68 -7.18
C CYS A 31 4.58 -5.40 -7.59
N LEU A 32 5.71 -4.72 -7.77
CA LEU A 32 6.93 -5.29 -8.36
C LEU A 32 7.38 -6.60 -7.69
N HIS A 33 7.40 -6.61 -6.35
CA HIS A 33 7.98 -7.70 -5.54
C HIS A 33 6.92 -8.51 -4.79
N GLY A 34 5.63 -8.31 -5.09
CA GLY A 34 4.57 -8.79 -4.21
C GLY A 34 4.52 -8.00 -2.91
N VAL A 35 3.85 -8.55 -1.91
CA VAL A 35 3.66 -7.90 -0.61
C VAL A 35 3.54 -8.93 0.51
N TRP A 36 3.96 -8.55 1.71
CA TRP A 36 3.67 -9.27 2.95
C TRP A 36 2.23 -9.02 3.38
N VAL A 37 1.52 -10.08 3.73
CA VAL A 37 0.10 -10.02 4.09
C VAL A 37 -0.09 -10.71 5.42
N ASP A 38 -0.64 -9.99 6.39
CA ASP A 38 -0.93 -10.55 7.71
C ASP A 38 -1.85 -11.76 7.60
N LEU A 39 -1.67 -12.77 8.44
CA LEU A 39 -2.47 -14.00 8.33
C LEU A 39 -3.98 -13.78 8.51
N ALA A 40 -4.41 -12.76 9.25
CA ALA A 40 -5.83 -12.40 9.31
C ALA A 40 -6.33 -11.82 7.99
N GLU A 41 -5.52 -11.02 7.31
CA GLU A 41 -5.83 -10.46 5.98
C GLU A 41 -5.85 -11.57 4.91
N VAL A 42 -4.90 -12.52 4.96
CA VAL A 42 -4.92 -13.70 4.08
C VAL A 42 -6.22 -14.48 4.23
N ARG A 43 -6.64 -14.76 5.47
CA ARG A 43 -7.90 -15.46 5.77
C ARG A 43 -9.11 -14.68 5.25
N ASP A 44 -9.12 -13.35 5.43
CA ASP A 44 -10.19 -12.49 4.95
C ASP A 44 -10.26 -12.45 3.41
N ILE A 45 -9.11 -12.36 2.73
CA ILE A 45 -9.02 -12.43 1.27
C ILE A 45 -9.55 -13.77 0.75
N PHE A 46 -9.20 -14.89 1.39
CA PHE A 46 -9.75 -16.20 1.02
C PHE A 46 -11.25 -16.32 1.28
N ALA A 47 -11.74 -15.81 2.42
CA ALA A 47 -13.17 -15.82 2.74
C ALA A 47 -14.00 -15.03 1.72
N HIS A 48 -13.41 -14.01 1.09
CA HIS A 48 -14.05 -13.16 0.09
C HIS A 48 -13.59 -13.47 -1.35
N ALA A 49 -12.97 -14.64 -1.58
CA ALA A 49 -12.48 -15.00 -2.90
C ALA A 49 -13.58 -14.95 -3.98
N GLY A 50 -14.84 -15.26 -3.63
CA GLY A 50 -15.97 -15.13 -4.56
C GLY A 50 -16.15 -13.72 -5.15
N LEU A 51 -15.82 -12.67 -4.39
CA LEU A 51 -15.85 -11.28 -4.85
C LEU A 51 -14.59 -10.90 -5.62
N ILE A 52 -13.44 -11.48 -5.27
CA ILE A 52 -12.13 -11.08 -5.84
C ILE A 52 -11.85 -11.78 -7.17
N ARG A 53 -12.15 -13.08 -7.27
CA ARG A 53 -11.83 -13.92 -8.44
C ARG A 53 -12.26 -13.32 -9.79
N PRO A 54 -13.46 -12.72 -9.94
CA PRO A 54 -13.87 -12.12 -11.21
C PRO A 54 -12.97 -10.98 -11.71
N HIS A 55 -12.20 -10.34 -10.80
CA HIS A 55 -11.32 -9.22 -11.12
C HIS A 55 -9.85 -9.60 -11.26
N MET A 56 -9.49 -10.85 -10.97
CA MET A 56 -8.14 -11.39 -11.17
C MET A 56 -7.84 -11.59 -12.66
N PRO A 57 -6.55 -11.55 -13.06
CA PRO A 57 -6.13 -12.04 -14.37
C PRO A 57 -6.67 -13.46 -14.64
N PRO A 58 -7.15 -13.78 -15.86
CA PRO A 58 -7.79 -15.07 -16.14
C PRO A 58 -6.97 -16.30 -15.72
N ALA A 59 -5.65 -16.26 -15.91
CA ALA A 59 -4.75 -17.35 -15.54
C ALA A 59 -4.58 -17.55 -14.02
N HIS A 60 -4.99 -16.57 -13.21
CA HIS A 60 -4.73 -16.52 -11.76
C HIS A 60 -6.04 -16.35 -10.95
N GLN A 61 -7.16 -16.80 -11.51
CA GLN A 61 -8.45 -16.80 -10.82
C GLN A 61 -8.61 -17.91 -9.77
N ASP A 62 -7.70 -18.91 -9.71
CA ASP A 62 -7.71 -19.91 -8.64
C ASP A 62 -7.05 -19.32 -7.38
N PRO A 63 -7.77 -19.16 -6.25
CA PRO A 63 -7.20 -18.61 -5.02
C PRO A 63 -6.01 -19.37 -4.49
N LYS A 64 -5.89 -20.67 -4.79
CA LYS A 64 -4.74 -21.48 -4.33
C LYS A 64 -3.39 -20.92 -4.75
N GLY A 65 -3.35 -20.15 -5.85
CA GLY A 65 -2.14 -19.52 -6.37
C GLY A 65 -1.95 -18.06 -5.98
N TRP A 66 -2.71 -17.51 -5.02
CA TRP A 66 -2.60 -16.09 -4.65
C TRP A 66 -1.49 -15.79 -3.66
N PHE A 67 -1.07 -16.80 -2.89
CA PHE A 67 -0.05 -16.66 -1.87
C PHE A 67 0.92 -17.83 -1.95
N ASP A 68 2.21 -17.58 -1.81
CA ASP A 68 3.22 -18.65 -1.75
C ASP A 68 3.22 -19.34 -0.38
N GLU A 69 4.06 -20.36 -0.16
CA GLU A 69 4.03 -21.13 1.11
C GLU A 69 4.86 -20.51 2.24
N ARG A 70 5.54 -19.38 2.01
CA ARG A 70 6.42 -18.76 3.01
C ARG A 70 5.61 -18.11 4.12
N LEU A 71 5.99 -18.45 5.34
CA LEU A 71 5.50 -17.82 6.56
C LEU A 71 6.70 -17.18 7.26
N GLU A 72 6.59 -15.90 7.55
CA GLU A 72 7.64 -15.11 8.20
C GLU A 72 7.04 -14.40 9.42
N GLU A 73 7.88 -14.19 10.44
CA GLU A 73 7.51 -13.38 11.61
C GLU A 73 7.66 -11.90 11.27
N ASP A 74 6.71 -11.10 11.72
CA ASP A 74 6.69 -9.66 11.49
C ASP A 74 6.05 -8.97 12.70
N GLU A 75 6.79 -8.09 13.37
CA GLU A 75 6.34 -7.44 14.60
C GLU A 75 5.31 -6.33 14.39
N HIS A 76 5.16 -5.84 13.16
CA HIS A 76 4.18 -4.83 12.79
C HIS A 76 2.87 -5.45 12.27
N ALA A 77 2.91 -6.72 11.88
CA ALA A 77 1.74 -7.51 11.52
C ALA A 77 0.84 -7.76 12.74
N LEU A 78 -0.48 -7.70 12.52
CA LEU A 78 -1.49 -7.83 13.57
C LEU A 78 -1.41 -9.18 14.31
N THR A 79 -1.10 -10.24 13.58
CA THR A 79 -0.99 -11.62 14.08
C THR A 79 0.44 -12.00 14.44
N GLY A 80 1.42 -11.11 14.21
CA GLY A 80 2.85 -11.42 14.34
C GLY A 80 3.41 -12.27 13.19
N GLN A 81 2.58 -12.61 12.20
CA GLN A 81 2.95 -13.50 11.10
C GLN A 81 2.41 -12.99 9.78
N VAL A 82 3.24 -13.09 8.74
CA VAL A 82 2.88 -12.72 7.37
C VAL A 82 3.07 -13.88 6.42
N ARG A 83 2.32 -13.83 5.32
CA ARG A 83 2.48 -14.68 4.14
C ARG A 83 2.69 -13.80 2.92
N HIS A 84 3.44 -14.27 1.95
CA HIS A 84 3.74 -13.48 0.77
C HIS A 84 2.72 -13.75 -0.33
N THR A 85 2.32 -12.71 -1.05
CA THR A 85 1.61 -12.90 -2.32
C THR A 85 2.52 -13.60 -3.32
N THR A 86 1.96 -14.45 -4.17
CA THR A 86 2.71 -15.03 -5.28
C THR A 86 3.23 -13.93 -6.21
N VAL A 87 4.50 -14.03 -6.59
CA VAL A 87 5.18 -13.15 -7.55
C VAL A 87 5.38 -13.91 -8.85
N LEU A 88 5.01 -13.28 -9.96
CA LEU A 88 5.02 -13.87 -11.29
C LEU A 88 6.03 -13.15 -12.19
N PRO A 89 6.67 -13.85 -13.14
CA PRO A 89 7.35 -13.19 -14.25
C PRO A 89 6.36 -12.33 -15.04
N ASP A 90 6.75 -11.10 -15.34
CA ASP A 90 5.92 -10.11 -16.04
C ASP A 90 6.81 -9.21 -16.90
N ALA A 91 6.90 -9.52 -18.19
CA ALA A 91 7.74 -8.79 -19.13
C ALA A 91 7.21 -7.38 -19.44
N ASP A 92 5.94 -7.10 -19.17
CA ASP A 92 5.31 -5.80 -19.40
C ASP A 92 5.44 -4.87 -18.19
N HIS A 93 5.82 -5.42 -17.03
CA HIS A 93 6.17 -4.66 -15.84
C HIS A 93 7.66 -4.26 -15.85
N TYR A 94 7.98 -3.02 -15.47
CA TYR A 94 9.32 -2.46 -15.66
C TYR A 94 10.45 -3.22 -14.95
N GLY A 95 10.13 -3.90 -13.84
CA GLY A 95 11.10 -4.72 -13.10
C GLY A 95 11.01 -6.21 -13.39
N GLY A 96 10.30 -6.62 -14.45
CA GLY A 96 10.28 -8.01 -14.95
C GLY A 96 9.45 -9.00 -14.13
N THR A 97 8.89 -8.56 -13.00
CA THR A 97 7.99 -9.35 -12.15
C THR A 97 6.81 -8.52 -11.65
N SER A 98 5.74 -9.20 -11.23
CA SER A 98 4.62 -8.55 -10.59
C SER A 98 3.89 -9.46 -9.59
N CYS A 99 3.21 -8.83 -8.63
CA CYS A 99 2.27 -9.47 -7.71
C CYS A 99 1.14 -10.11 -8.50
N VAL A 100 0.71 -11.31 -8.10
CA VAL A 100 -0.41 -12.04 -8.72
C VAL A 100 -1.73 -11.26 -8.78
N PHE A 101 -1.92 -10.27 -7.90
CA PHE A 101 -3.10 -9.39 -7.88
C PHE A 101 -3.02 -8.22 -8.88
N LEU A 102 -1.91 -8.06 -9.61
CA LEU A 102 -1.76 -7.04 -10.64
C LEU A 102 -2.62 -7.41 -11.87
N ARG A 103 -3.41 -6.46 -12.33
CA ARG A 103 -4.19 -6.57 -13.56
C ARG A 103 -3.43 -5.95 -14.73
N ALA A 104 -3.82 -6.32 -15.95
CA ALA A 104 -3.26 -5.78 -17.18
C ALA A 104 -3.43 -4.25 -17.35
N ASP A 105 -4.36 -3.63 -16.61
CA ASP A 105 -4.56 -2.18 -16.57
C ASP A 105 -3.74 -1.49 -15.45
N TYR A 106 -2.75 -2.19 -14.89
CA TYR A 106 -1.91 -1.77 -13.75
C TYR A 106 -2.67 -1.45 -12.46
N LYS A 107 -3.95 -1.86 -12.36
CA LYS A 107 -4.74 -1.75 -11.12
C LYS A 107 -4.66 -3.03 -10.32
N CYS A 108 -4.87 -2.90 -9.01
CA CYS A 108 -4.90 -4.03 -8.10
C CYS A 108 -6.29 -4.68 -8.11
N ALA A 109 -6.35 -6.00 -8.35
CA ALA A 109 -7.61 -6.75 -8.35
C ALA A 109 -8.37 -6.67 -7.03
N LEU A 110 -7.67 -6.65 -5.88
CA LEU A 110 -8.28 -6.52 -4.55
C LEU A 110 -9.02 -5.18 -4.39
N GLN A 111 -8.43 -4.11 -4.90
CA GLN A 111 -9.03 -2.78 -4.87
C GLN A 111 -10.24 -2.70 -5.81
N VAL A 112 -10.10 -3.19 -7.04
CA VAL A 112 -11.20 -3.22 -8.01
C VAL A 112 -12.37 -4.04 -7.46
N ALA A 113 -12.11 -5.22 -6.89
CA ALA A 113 -13.14 -6.05 -6.28
C ALA A 113 -13.89 -5.35 -5.14
N ALA A 114 -13.18 -4.63 -4.28
CA ALA A 114 -13.81 -3.85 -3.23
C ALA A 114 -14.70 -2.73 -3.78
N GLN A 115 -14.21 -1.99 -4.78
CA GLN A 115 -14.95 -0.88 -5.39
C GLN A 115 -16.21 -1.36 -6.12
N GLU A 116 -16.11 -2.43 -6.91
CA GLU A 116 -17.24 -3.03 -7.64
C GLU A 116 -18.28 -3.66 -6.68
N ALA A 117 -17.85 -4.09 -5.50
CA ALA A 117 -18.74 -4.53 -4.42
C ALA A 117 -19.34 -3.37 -3.59
N GLY A 118 -19.08 -2.11 -3.96
CA GLY A 118 -19.58 -0.92 -3.23
C GLY A 118 -18.92 -0.71 -1.87
N MET A 119 -17.74 -1.29 -1.64
CA MET A 119 -16.96 -1.19 -0.40
C MET A 119 -15.87 -0.12 -0.50
N HIS A 120 -15.22 0.20 0.62
CA HIS A 120 -14.04 1.06 0.62
C HIS A 120 -12.94 0.48 -0.29
N PRO A 121 -12.22 1.27 -1.11
CA PRO A 121 -11.22 0.76 -2.06
C PRO A 121 -10.12 -0.11 -1.43
N TRP A 122 -9.87 0.07 -0.14
CA TRP A 122 -8.85 -0.66 0.62
C TRP A 122 -9.40 -1.81 1.46
N ARG A 123 -10.69 -2.16 1.33
CA ARG A 123 -11.34 -3.20 2.13
C ARG A 123 -10.57 -4.53 2.10
N PHE A 124 -10.05 -4.92 0.94
CA PHE A 124 -9.27 -6.16 0.77
C PHE A 124 -7.78 -5.91 0.55
N LYS A 125 -7.31 -4.65 0.55
CA LYS A 125 -5.88 -4.39 0.35
C LYS A 125 -5.13 -4.73 1.64
N PRO A 126 -4.01 -5.47 1.57
CA PRO A 126 -3.15 -5.71 2.72
C PRO A 126 -2.63 -4.41 3.33
N PHE A 127 -2.38 -4.41 4.64
CA PHE A 127 -1.83 -3.28 5.39
C PHE A 127 -0.60 -2.68 4.68
N TYR A 128 0.36 -3.50 4.29
CA TYR A 128 1.59 -3.04 3.62
C TYR A 128 1.35 -2.45 2.22
N CYS A 129 0.30 -2.89 1.51
CA CYS A 129 -0.11 -2.23 0.25
C CYS A 129 -0.70 -0.85 0.49
N ILE A 130 -1.35 -0.62 1.63
CA ILE A 130 -1.93 0.67 2.00
C ILE A 130 -0.84 1.59 2.55
N LEU A 131 0.16 1.03 3.24
CA LEU A 131 1.30 1.77 3.76
C LEU A 131 2.14 2.34 2.62
N HIS A 132 2.48 1.55 1.60
CA HIS A 132 3.35 1.97 0.50
C HIS A 132 2.86 3.27 -0.21
N PRO A 133 3.74 4.24 -0.50
CA PRO A 133 5.21 4.22 -0.34
C PRO A 133 5.69 4.73 1.03
N LEU A 134 4.81 4.87 2.02
CA LEU A 134 5.23 5.02 3.41
C LEU A 134 5.85 3.70 3.87
N ASP A 135 6.67 3.80 4.91
CA ASP A 135 7.34 2.67 5.53
C ASP A 135 7.50 2.92 7.04
N PHE A 136 8.15 2.03 7.77
CA PHE A 136 8.57 2.23 9.15
C PHE A 136 10.04 2.63 9.25
N ASP A 137 10.35 3.52 10.20
CA ASP A 137 11.73 3.72 10.65
C ASP A 137 12.16 2.63 11.66
N ASP A 138 13.43 2.63 12.05
CA ASP A 138 13.99 1.69 13.04
C ASP A 138 13.29 1.75 14.42
N GLN A 139 12.46 2.77 14.67
CA GLN A 139 11.70 2.95 15.89
C GLN A 139 10.21 2.56 15.72
N GLY A 140 9.82 2.09 14.53
CA GLY A 140 8.46 1.68 14.21
C GLY A 140 7.50 2.85 13.94
N HIS A 141 8.01 4.06 13.69
CA HIS A 141 7.18 5.18 13.24
C HIS A 141 6.98 5.13 11.74
N ILE A 142 5.76 5.46 11.30
CA ILE A 142 5.45 5.64 9.89
C ILE A 142 6.26 6.84 9.35
N THR A 143 6.98 6.61 8.28
CA THR A 143 7.88 7.52 7.59
C THR A 143 7.82 7.24 6.08
N LEU A 144 8.80 7.73 5.32
CA LEU A 144 9.04 7.43 3.92
C LEU A 144 10.56 7.38 3.67
N ASP A 145 10.96 6.78 2.55
CA ASP A 145 12.35 6.78 2.07
C ASP A 145 12.74 8.14 1.45
N GLU A 146 14.02 8.34 1.11
CA GLU A 146 14.56 9.58 0.54
C GLU A 146 13.80 10.02 -0.72
N THR A 147 13.50 11.33 -0.82
CA THR A 147 12.68 11.90 -1.89
C THR A 147 13.19 11.51 -3.28
N ASP A 148 14.50 11.62 -3.49
CA ASP A 148 15.15 11.38 -4.79
C ASP A 148 15.03 9.91 -5.21
N LEU A 149 15.09 8.96 -4.27
CA LEU A 149 14.86 7.54 -4.55
C LEU A 149 13.41 7.30 -4.94
N LEU A 150 12.47 7.85 -4.16
CA LEU A 150 11.04 7.68 -4.39
C LEU A 150 10.57 8.25 -5.74
N VAL A 151 11.03 9.44 -6.13
CA VAL A 151 10.59 10.05 -7.40
C VAL A 151 11.31 9.50 -8.63
N SER A 152 12.47 8.86 -8.45
CA SER A 152 13.24 8.24 -9.54
C SER A 152 12.81 6.80 -9.83
N GLU A 153 12.12 6.13 -8.90
CA GLU A 153 11.57 4.81 -9.12
C GLU A 153 10.59 4.80 -10.33
N PRO A 154 10.85 3.96 -11.35
CA PRO A 154 9.93 3.81 -12.47
C PRO A 154 8.54 3.39 -11.97
N GLY A 155 7.49 4.09 -12.38
CA GLY A 155 6.14 3.75 -11.97
C GLY A 155 5.78 4.10 -10.53
N SER A 156 6.65 4.81 -9.80
CA SER A 156 6.43 5.25 -8.41
C SER A 156 5.07 5.88 -8.17
N CYS A 157 4.55 5.74 -6.95
CA CYS A 157 3.35 6.44 -6.49
C CYS A 157 3.55 7.96 -6.32
N LEU A 158 4.79 8.44 -6.46
CA LEU A 158 5.20 9.83 -6.28
C LEU A 158 5.86 10.37 -7.55
N ARG A 159 5.76 11.68 -7.75
CA ARG A 159 6.33 12.41 -8.88
C ARG A 159 6.97 13.70 -8.38
N PRO A 160 7.98 14.25 -9.08
CA PRO A 160 8.52 15.57 -8.75
C PRO A 160 7.42 16.63 -8.79
N ALA A 161 7.50 17.59 -7.88
CA ALA A 161 6.66 18.77 -7.84
C ALA A 161 7.53 20.04 -7.96
N ALA A 162 7.00 21.07 -8.62
CA ALA A 162 7.72 22.33 -8.81
C ALA A 162 7.94 23.12 -7.50
N LYS A 163 7.17 22.79 -6.45
CA LYS A 163 7.23 23.41 -5.14
C LYS A 163 7.07 22.34 -4.06
N PRO A 164 7.62 22.57 -2.86
CA PRO A 164 7.35 21.69 -1.72
C PRO A 164 5.84 21.61 -1.41
N VAL A 165 5.36 20.40 -1.15
CA VAL A 165 3.97 20.11 -0.74
C VAL A 165 4.02 19.39 0.61
N PRO A 166 3.14 19.70 1.57
CA PRO A 166 3.11 19.03 2.87
C PRO A 166 2.87 17.52 2.73
N LEU A 167 3.75 16.71 3.32
CA LEU A 167 3.68 15.25 3.20
C LEU A 167 2.39 14.70 3.80
N ILE A 168 1.94 15.25 4.92
CA ILE A 168 0.67 14.91 5.56
C ILE A 168 -0.57 15.19 4.68
N GLU A 169 -0.45 16.08 3.69
CA GLU A 169 -1.48 16.31 2.68
C GLU A 169 -1.36 15.31 1.54
N ILE A 170 -0.13 15.05 1.06
CA ILE A 170 0.15 14.03 0.04
C ILE A 170 -0.41 12.67 0.51
N PHE A 171 -0.17 12.29 1.77
CA PHE A 171 -0.56 11.00 2.38
C PHE A 171 -1.83 11.07 3.23
N ALA A 172 -2.67 12.07 3.01
CA ALA A 172 -3.86 12.30 3.83
C ALA A 172 -4.83 11.11 3.88
N GLU A 173 -4.98 10.35 2.79
CA GLU A 173 -5.90 9.21 2.74
C GLU A 173 -5.37 8.03 3.55
N GLU A 174 -4.11 7.66 3.35
CA GLU A 174 -3.42 6.56 4.04
C GLU A 174 -3.36 6.85 5.53
N LEU A 175 -2.88 8.04 5.91
CA LEU A 175 -2.78 8.43 7.32
C LEU A 175 -4.15 8.46 8.00
N ARG A 176 -5.21 8.90 7.30
CA ARG A 176 -6.57 8.88 7.86
C ARG A 176 -7.09 7.46 8.06
N TYR A 177 -6.77 6.55 7.14
CA TYR A 177 -7.20 5.16 7.25
C TYR A 177 -6.42 4.41 8.34
N LEU A 178 -5.09 4.55 8.36
CA LEU A 178 -4.20 3.84 9.28
C LEU A 178 -4.32 4.34 10.74
N LEU A 179 -4.38 5.66 10.92
CA LEU A 179 -4.50 6.26 12.25
C LEU A 179 -5.95 6.33 12.73
N GLY A 180 -6.90 6.39 11.80
CA GLY A 180 -8.27 6.77 12.06
C GLY A 180 -8.46 8.30 12.07
N VAL A 181 -9.68 8.73 11.75
CA VAL A 181 -10.03 10.16 11.55
C VAL A 181 -9.71 11.03 12.77
N LYS A 182 -9.90 10.51 13.99
CA LYS A 182 -9.66 11.26 15.23
C LYS A 182 -8.18 11.58 15.43
N ASP A 183 -7.31 10.60 15.24
CA ASP A 183 -5.87 10.76 15.44
C ASP A 183 -5.22 11.52 14.29
N TYR A 184 -5.69 11.31 13.04
CA TYR A 184 -5.31 12.16 11.92
C TYR A 184 -5.64 13.65 12.15
N ARG A 185 -6.84 13.96 12.67
CA ARG A 185 -7.22 15.34 13.03
C ARG A 185 -6.32 15.93 14.12
N ARG A 186 -5.90 15.11 15.09
CA ARG A 186 -4.95 15.53 16.12
C ARG A 186 -3.58 15.80 15.52
N LEU A 187 -3.11 14.97 14.59
CA LEU A 187 -1.83 15.13 13.91
C LEU A 187 -1.78 16.46 13.15
N ILE A 188 -2.78 16.75 12.30
CA ILE A 188 -2.82 18.00 11.52
C ILE A 188 -2.95 19.26 12.41
N SER A 189 -3.53 19.15 13.61
CA SER A 189 -3.63 20.28 14.55
C SER A 189 -2.29 20.71 15.15
N ARG A 190 -1.24 19.87 14.99
CA ARG A 190 0.13 20.16 15.46
C ARG A 190 0.98 20.88 14.41
N LEU A 191 0.50 20.99 13.16
CA LEU A 191 1.23 21.69 12.11
C LEU A 191 1.23 23.21 12.41
N PRO A 192 2.38 23.89 12.24
CA PRO A 192 2.39 25.35 12.25
C PRO A 192 1.49 25.88 11.12
N ARG A 193 0.65 26.88 11.44
CA ARG A 193 -0.21 27.55 10.46
C ARG A 193 0.54 28.60 9.68
#